data_AF-A0A9Q8PBA1-F1
#
_entry.id   AF-A0A9Q8PBA1-F1
#
_cell.length_a   1.000
_cell.length_b   1.000
_cell.length_c   1.000
_cell.angle_alpha   90.00
_cell.angle_beta   90.00
_cell.angle_gamma   90.00
#
_symmetry.space_group_name_H-M   'P 1'
#
loop_
_entity.id
_entity.type
_entity.pdbx_description
1 polymer ?
#
loop_
_entity_poly.entity_id
_entity_poly.type
_entity_poly.pdbx_seq_one_letter_code
_entity_poly.pdbx_strand_id
1 'polypeptide(L)'
;MQIHGGSSPFSAKRLNPDNYFQAIEQAAFSPFNMVTGIGPSADIMLQAHRVGPNYQQRPCNAARPKLYSPYQRDGPGTIKGNYGGDPNYVRSAFRPIKQIHSTDVSFNEWHVKVQAFSSQVTDDDFTQPKELSKLFKRDGVDEELVHNLGVHISGAVKPVQDKAVEVWRMRNLAIMNIMRFTTPALRGPG
;
A
#
# COMPACT_ATOMS: atom_id res chain seq x y z
N MET A 1 -21.48 41.20 -0.05
CA MET A 1 -21.71 39.76 -0.30
C MET A 1 -20.54 39.00 0.32
N GLN A 2 -20.71 38.52 1.55
CA GLN A 2 -19.65 37.88 2.34
C GLN A 2 -19.48 36.43 1.86
N ILE A 3 -18.30 36.11 1.32
CA ILE A 3 -17.93 34.73 0.99
C ILE A 3 -17.55 34.02 2.30
N HIS A 4 -18.42 33.14 2.80
CA HIS A 4 -18.09 32.23 3.88
C HIS A 4 -17.12 31.16 3.35
N GLY A 5 -15.89 31.16 3.88
CA GLY A 5 -14.90 30.12 3.63
C GLY A 5 -15.33 28.80 4.26
N GLY A 6 -16.03 27.97 3.49
CA GLY A 6 -16.30 26.59 3.85
C GLY A 6 -15.00 25.79 3.85
N SER A 7 -14.56 25.33 5.01
CA SER A 7 -13.50 24.33 5.12
C SER A 7 -13.91 23.06 4.36
N SER A 8 -13.03 22.55 3.50
CA SER A 8 -13.19 21.24 2.86
C SER A 8 -13.59 20.17 3.89
N PRO A 9 -14.55 19.27 3.58
CA PRO A 9 -15.03 18.22 4.50
C PRO A 9 -13.95 17.18 4.86
N PHE A 10 -12.77 17.25 4.24
CA PHE A 10 -11.64 16.35 4.49
C PHE A 10 -10.55 16.93 5.41
N SER A 11 -10.83 18.03 6.11
CA SER A 11 -9.90 18.61 7.07
C SER A 11 -9.71 17.69 8.28
N ALA A 12 -8.55 17.02 8.36
CA ALA A 12 -8.14 16.24 9.52
C ALA A 12 -7.55 17.17 10.61
N LYS A 13 -8.03 17.05 11.86
CA LYS A 13 -7.36 17.65 13.02
C LYS A 13 -5.95 17.06 13.14
N ARG A 14 -4.94 17.93 13.21
CA ARG A 14 -3.54 17.54 13.49
C ARG A 14 -3.36 17.46 15.01
N LEU A 15 -3.05 16.26 15.50
CA LEU A 15 -2.73 15.98 16.90
C LEU A 15 -1.50 15.09 16.92
N ASN A 16 -0.52 15.43 17.75
CA ASN A 16 0.63 14.57 18.00
C ASN A 16 0.24 13.50 19.03
N PRO A 17 0.77 12.26 18.93
CA PRO A 17 0.50 11.22 19.90
C PRO A 17 1.20 11.51 21.25
N ASP A 18 0.49 11.30 22.36
CA ASP A 18 1.06 11.41 23.70
C ASP A 18 2.08 10.27 23.98
N ASN A 19 1.87 9.10 23.37
CA ASN A 19 2.79 7.96 23.45
C ASN A 19 3.02 7.37 22.05
N TYR A 20 4.25 7.53 21.55
CA TYR A 20 4.64 7.09 20.21
C TYR A 20 4.51 5.57 20.03
N PHE A 21 4.98 4.78 21.00
CA PHE A 21 4.95 3.32 20.89
C PHE A 21 3.52 2.77 20.84
N GLN A 22 2.64 3.30 21.69
CA GLN A 22 1.24 2.87 21.73
C GLN A 22 0.44 3.33 20.51
N ALA A 23 0.72 4.52 20.00
CA ALA A 23 -0.09 5.12 18.93
C ALA A 23 0.43 4.80 17.51
N ILE A 24 1.76 4.69 17.34
CA ILE A 24 2.42 4.57 16.03
C ILE A 24 2.98 3.16 15.83
N GLU A 25 3.86 2.69 16.72
CA GLU A 25 4.51 1.37 16.55
C GLU A 25 3.53 0.20 16.63
N GLN A 26 2.45 0.36 17.40
CA GLN A 26 1.39 -0.64 17.49
C GLN A 26 0.26 -0.45 16.47
N ALA A 27 0.31 0.62 15.66
CA ALA A 27 -0.67 0.85 14.61
C ALA A 27 -0.56 -0.25 13.56
N ALA A 28 -1.70 -0.80 13.17
CA ALA A 28 -1.78 -1.84 12.17
C ALA A 28 -2.86 -1.49 11.15
N PHE A 29 -2.40 -1.28 9.92
CA PHE A 29 -3.25 -0.95 8.78
C PHE A 29 -3.46 -2.20 7.94
N SER A 30 -4.71 -2.42 7.53
CA SER A 30 -5.10 -3.52 6.67
C SER A 30 -5.90 -2.97 5.50
N PRO A 31 -5.54 -3.28 4.25
CA PRO A 31 -6.35 -2.89 3.09
C PRO A 31 -7.73 -3.57 3.11
N PHE A 32 -7.90 -4.65 3.88
CA PHE A 32 -9.15 -5.39 4.02
C PHE A 32 -10.11 -4.81 5.05
N ASN A 33 -9.71 -3.79 5.81
CA ASN A 33 -10.61 -3.05 6.70
C ASN A 33 -11.44 -2.04 5.88
N MET A 34 -12.16 -2.53 4.88
CA MET A 34 -13.02 -1.72 4.01
C MET A 34 -14.38 -1.46 4.66
N VAL A 35 -14.98 -0.33 4.29
CA VAL A 35 -16.34 0.05 4.71
C VAL A 35 -17.31 -0.17 3.55
N THR A 36 -18.60 -0.25 3.86
CA THR A 36 -19.65 -0.39 2.84
C THR A 36 -19.51 0.68 1.75
N GLY A 37 -19.54 0.26 0.48
CA GLY A 37 -19.37 1.13 -0.69
C GLY A 37 -17.93 1.26 -1.20
N ILE A 38 -16.94 0.66 -0.51
CA ILE A 38 -15.55 0.57 -0.96
C ILE A 38 -15.16 -0.91 -1.03
N GLY A 39 -14.53 -1.33 -2.13
CA GLY A 39 -14.20 -2.72 -2.42
C GLY A 39 -12.81 -2.85 -3.04
N PRO A 40 -12.19 -4.04 -2.97
CA PRO A 40 -10.90 -4.28 -3.59
C PRO A 40 -11.04 -4.31 -5.11
N SER A 41 -9.99 -3.90 -5.82
CA SER A 41 -9.85 -4.15 -7.25
C SER A 41 -9.29 -5.55 -7.50
N ALA A 42 -9.32 -6.01 -8.76
CA ALA A 42 -8.68 -7.25 -9.20
C ALA A 42 -7.13 -7.17 -9.24
N ASP A 43 -6.52 -6.26 -8.49
CA ASP A 43 -5.07 -6.11 -8.38
C ASP A 43 -4.48 -7.22 -7.49
N ILE A 44 -3.55 -8.00 -8.05
CA ILE A 44 -2.86 -9.09 -7.35
C ILE A 44 -2.03 -8.60 -6.15
N MET A 45 -1.48 -7.38 -6.23
CA MET A 45 -0.67 -6.80 -5.16
C MET A 45 -1.53 -6.44 -3.94
N LEU A 46 -2.79 -6.07 -4.16
CA LEU A 46 -3.73 -5.71 -3.10
C LEU A 46 -4.18 -6.93 -2.26
N GLN A 47 -4.06 -8.14 -2.80
CA GLN A 47 -4.62 -9.36 -2.20
C GLN A 47 -3.73 -9.99 -1.10
N ALA A 48 -2.48 -9.55 -0.92
CA ALA A 48 -1.57 -10.11 0.07
C ALA A 48 -1.57 -9.30 1.39
N HIS A 49 -1.91 -9.92 2.53
CA HIS A 49 -1.84 -9.27 3.84
C HIS A 49 -1.57 -10.24 5.00
N ARG A 50 -0.87 -9.74 6.04
CA ARG A 50 -0.65 -10.43 7.32
C ARG A 50 -0.62 -9.44 8.49
N VAL A 51 -1.46 -9.65 9.49
CA VAL A 51 -1.35 -9.04 10.84
C VAL A 51 -1.57 -10.13 11.89
N GLY A 52 -1.02 -9.94 13.10
CA GLY A 52 -1.22 -10.85 14.23
C GLY A 52 -2.69 -10.96 14.69
N PRO A 53 -3.07 -11.97 15.48
CA PRO A 53 -4.45 -12.41 15.64
C PRO A 53 -5.40 -11.39 16.32
N ASN A 54 -4.95 -10.64 17.32
CA ASN A 54 -5.81 -9.75 18.14
C ASN A 54 -5.45 -8.25 18.06
N TYR A 55 -4.73 -7.84 17.01
CA TYR A 55 -4.28 -6.45 16.85
C TYR A 55 -5.42 -5.42 16.91
N GLN A 56 -6.62 -5.79 16.44
CA GLN A 56 -7.82 -4.95 16.41
C GLN A 56 -8.34 -4.57 17.81
N GLN A 57 -7.90 -5.27 18.86
CA GLN A 57 -8.30 -4.94 20.22
C GLN A 57 -7.52 -3.74 20.78
N ARG A 58 -6.34 -3.40 20.23
CA ARG A 58 -5.51 -2.28 20.71
C ARG A 58 -6.21 -0.95 20.49
N PRO A 59 -6.07 0.04 21.40
CA PRO A 59 -6.77 1.33 21.29
C PRO A 59 -6.54 2.06 19.96
N CYS A 60 -5.32 1.99 19.41
CA CYS A 60 -4.97 2.61 18.13
C CYS A 60 -5.62 1.94 16.90
N ASN A 61 -5.99 0.66 17.01
CA ASN A 61 -6.51 -0.15 15.91
C ASN A 61 -8.01 -0.48 16.06
N ALA A 62 -8.57 -0.23 17.25
CA ALA A 62 -9.97 -0.50 17.54
C ALA A 62 -10.85 0.46 16.74
N ALA A 63 -11.87 -0.08 16.07
CA ALA A 63 -12.84 0.78 15.42
C ALA A 63 -13.56 1.64 16.48
N ARG A 64 -13.87 2.88 16.09
CA ARG A 64 -14.65 3.82 16.91
C ARG A 64 -16.08 3.31 17.20
N PRO A 65 -16.85 2.79 16.22
CA PRO A 65 -18.12 2.15 16.56
C PRO A 65 -17.87 0.88 17.35
N LYS A 66 -18.73 0.59 18.33
CA LYS A 66 -18.69 -0.65 19.10
C LYS A 66 -19.03 -1.83 18.18
N LEU A 67 -18.01 -2.57 17.77
CA LEU A 67 -18.17 -3.84 17.08
C LEU A 67 -18.54 -4.92 18.10
N TYR A 68 -19.53 -5.73 17.75
CA TYR A 68 -19.96 -6.87 18.56
C TYR A 68 -19.87 -8.13 17.70
N SER A 69 -18.82 -8.92 17.94
CA SER A 69 -18.55 -10.18 17.22
C SER A 69 -18.27 -11.29 18.24
N PRO A 70 -19.32 -11.84 18.89
CA PRO A 70 -19.15 -12.85 19.92
C PRO A 70 -18.74 -14.22 19.36
N TYR A 71 -18.47 -14.34 18.06
CA TYR A 71 -18.03 -15.59 17.44
C TYR A 71 -16.51 -15.68 17.33
N GLN A 72 -15.79 -14.58 17.57
CA GLN A 72 -14.33 -14.56 17.68
C GLN A 72 -13.96 -14.54 19.16
N ARG A 73 -13.15 -15.51 19.58
CA ARG A 73 -12.74 -15.73 20.97
C ARG A 73 -11.25 -16.01 21.06
N ASP A 74 -10.69 -15.74 22.24
CA ASP A 74 -9.36 -16.16 22.67
C ASP A 74 -8.23 -15.58 21.81
N GLY A 75 -7.11 -16.30 21.74
CA GLY A 75 -5.89 -15.89 21.05
C GLY A 75 -4.93 -15.06 21.91
N PRO A 76 -3.64 -15.01 21.56
CA PRO A 76 -2.64 -14.24 22.30
C PRO A 76 -3.01 -12.75 22.39
N GLY A 77 -2.80 -12.14 23.55
CA GLY A 77 -2.99 -10.70 23.75
C GLY A 77 -4.44 -10.22 23.77
N THR A 78 -5.39 -11.09 24.14
CA THR A 78 -6.79 -10.69 24.36
C THR A 78 -6.94 -9.82 25.61
N ILE A 79 -7.57 -8.65 25.46
CA ILE A 79 -7.63 -7.62 26.50
C ILE A 79 -9.05 -7.08 26.77
N LYS A 80 -10.06 -7.45 25.97
CA LYS A 80 -11.44 -6.94 26.08
C LYS A 80 -12.42 -7.89 26.78
N GLY A 81 -11.93 -8.73 27.71
CA GLY A 81 -12.78 -9.63 28.49
C GLY A 81 -13.45 -10.76 27.69
N ASN A 82 -13.09 -10.93 26.41
CA ASN A 82 -13.48 -12.06 25.57
C ASN A 82 -15.01 -12.33 25.50
N TYR A 83 -15.82 -11.28 25.65
CA TYR A 83 -17.30 -11.33 25.67
C TYR A 83 -17.93 -12.22 26.77
N GLY A 84 -17.16 -12.61 27.80
CA GLY A 84 -17.69 -13.34 28.96
C GLY A 84 -18.46 -14.62 28.59
N GLY A 85 -19.65 -14.78 29.19
CA GLY A 85 -20.53 -15.93 28.99
C GLY A 85 -21.39 -15.89 27.72
N ASP A 86 -21.16 -14.93 26.81
CA ASP A 86 -21.96 -14.83 25.60
C ASP A 86 -21.77 -16.05 24.68
N PRO A 87 -22.84 -16.59 24.07
CA PRO A 87 -22.76 -17.70 23.14
C PRO A 87 -21.71 -17.45 22.04
N ASN A 88 -20.80 -18.41 21.87
CA ASN A 88 -19.69 -18.33 20.92
C ASN A 88 -20.00 -18.98 19.55
N TYR A 89 -21.25 -19.34 19.30
CA TYR A 89 -21.71 -20.01 18.06
C TYR A 89 -22.86 -19.25 17.41
N VAL A 90 -22.92 -19.31 16.07
CA VAL A 90 -23.91 -18.60 15.27
C VAL A 90 -25.33 -19.14 15.50
N ARG A 91 -26.33 -18.26 15.44
CA ARG A 91 -27.76 -18.59 15.55
C ARG A 91 -28.16 -19.22 16.89
N SER A 92 -27.44 -18.91 17.97
CA SER A 92 -27.86 -19.28 19.32
C SER A 92 -29.21 -18.66 19.68
N ALA A 93 -30.13 -19.49 20.20
CA ALA A 93 -31.40 -19.03 20.73
C ALA A 93 -31.26 -18.27 22.07
N PHE A 94 -30.16 -18.48 22.79
CA PHE A 94 -29.92 -17.84 24.10
C PHE A 94 -29.66 -16.34 23.99
N ARG A 95 -29.09 -15.89 22.87
CA ARG A 95 -28.89 -14.46 22.59
C ARG A 95 -28.95 -14.20 21.08
N PRO A 96 -30.11 -13.84 20.52
CA PRO A 96 -30.25 -13.60 19.10
C PRO A 96 -29.51 -12.31 18.70
N ILE A 97 -28.78 -12.37 17.58
CA ILE A 97 -28.02 -11.24 17.04
C ILE A 97 -28.57 -10.91 15.65
N LYS A 98 -28.96 -9.65 15.44
CA LYS A 98 -29.41 -9.17 14.14
C LYS A 98 -28.19 -8.94 13.24
N GLN A 99 -28.00 -9.80 12.25
CA GLN A 99 -27.00 -9.57 11.20
C GLN A 99 -27.50 -8.47 10.26
N ILE A 100 -26.70 -7.41 10.10
CA ILE A 100 -26.91 -6.40 9.06
C ILE A 100 -26.19 -6.93 7.82
N HIS A 101 -26.91 -7.58 6.93
CA HIS A 101 -26.39 -7.88 5.60
C HIS A 101 -26.75 -6.72 4.68
N SER A 102 -25.77 -6.20 3.94
CA SER A 102 -26.09 -5.50 2.70
C SER A 102 -26.64 -6.54 1.73
N THR A 103 -27.89 -6.38 1.30
CA THR A 103 -28.52 -7.25 0.29
C THR A 103 -28.09 -6.89 -1.13
N ASP A 104 -27.36 -5.78 -1.30
CA ASP A 104 -26.83 -5.36 -2.59
C ASP A 104 -25.49 -6.05 -2.86
N VAL A 105 -25.56 -7.10 -3.68
CA VAL A 105 -24.40 -7.88 -4.18
C VAL A 105 -23.85 -7.33 -5.49
N SER A 106 -24.52 -6.36 -6.13
CA SER A 106 -24.13 -5.85 -7.46
C SER A 106 -22.73 -5.23 -7.47
N PHE A 107 -22.35 -4.58 -6.37
CA PHE A 107 -21.01 -4.03 -6.16
C PHE A 107 -19.89 -5.10 -6.14
N ASN A 108 -20.23 -6.37 -5.89
CA ASN A 108 -19.28 -7.47 -5.72
C ASN A 108 -19.40 -8.56 -6.81
N GLU A 109 -20.12 -8.30 -7.92
CA GLU A 109 -20.19 -9.25 -9.03
C GLU A 109 -18.96 -9.14 -9.92
N TRP A 110 -18.17 -10.22 -10.01
CA TRP A 110 -16.95 -10.28 -10.79
C TRP A 110 -17.03 -11.38 -11.85
N HIS A 111 -16.83 -11.01 -13.12
CA HIS A 111 -16.62 -11.98 -14.19
C HIS A 111 -15.12 -12.27 -14.33
N VAL A 112 -14.64 -13.36 -13.72
CA VAL A 112 -13.22 -13.72 -13.71
C VAL A 112 -13.02 -15.16 -14.19
N LYS A 113 -12.02 -15.37 -15.04
CA LYS A 113 -11.48 -16.70 -15.35
C LYS A 113 -10.27 -16.95 -14.44
N VAL A 114 -10.31 -18.04 -13.67
CA VAL A 114 -9.20 -18.39 -12.77
C VAL A 114 -8.05 -18.97 -13.60
N GLN A 115 -6.92 -18.27 -13.64
CA GLN A 115 -5.67 -18.72 -14.28
C GLN A 115 -4.48 -18.14 -13.52
N ALA A 116 -3.38 -18.88 -13.43
CA ALA A 116 -2.12 -18.31 -12.97
C ALA A 116 -1.67 -17.21 -13.95
N PHE A 117 -1.66 -15.96 -13.49
CA PHE A 117 -1.25 -14.82 -14.29
C PHE A 117 0.23 -14.52 -14.03
N SER A 118 1.03 -14.57 -15.08
CA SER A 118 2.39 -14.04 -15.12
C SER A 118 2.51 -13.23 -16.40
N SER A 119 2.76 -11.93 -16.28
CA SER A 119 3.17 -11.12 -17.43
C SER A 119 4.68 -11.21 -17.61
N GLN A 120 5.12 -11.09 -18.87
CA GLN A 120 6.53 -10.85 -19.19
C GLN A 120 6.75 -9.35 -19.30
N VAL A 121 8.00 -8.91 -19.11
CA VAL A 121 8.36 -7.51 -19.36
C VAL A 121 8.28 -7.23 -20.86
N THR A 122 7.50 -6.23 -21.25
CA THR A 122 7.34 -5.80 -22.65
C THR A 122 7.81 -4.36 -22.85
N ASP A 123 7.87 -3.89 -24.09
CA ASP A 123 8.21 -2.50 -24.39
C ASP A 123 7.21 -1.49 -23.78
N ASP A 124 5.96 -1.91 -23.59
CA ASP A 124 4.89 -1.09 -23.02
C ASP A 124 5.14 -0.74 -21.54
N ASP A 125 5.81 -1.63 -20.79
CA ASP A 125 6.21 -1.38 -19.40
C ASP A 125 7.16 -0.18 -19.27
N PHE A 126 7.77 0.25 -20.38
CA PHE A 126 8.69 1.38 -20.42
C PHE A 126 8.04 2.68 -20.91
N THR A 127 6.79 2.67 -21.38
CA THR A 127 6.10 3.86 -21.91
C THR A 127 5.88 4.93 -20.83
N GLN A 128 5.30 4.56 -19.68
CA GLN A 128 5.06 5.54 -18.61
C GLN A 128 6.36 6.11 -18.02
N PRO A 129 7.41 5.30 -17.73
CA PRO A 129 8.71 5.83 -17.30
C PRO A 129 9.38 6.76 -18.34
N LYS A 130 9.24 6.48 -19.65
CA LYS A 130 9.73 7.35 -20.72
C LYS A 130 9.09 8.74 -20.65
N GLU A 131 7.77 8.79 -20.53
CA GLU A 131 7.04 10.06 -20.45
C GLU A 131 7.40 10.84 -19.17
N LEU A 132 7.50 10.15 -18.02
CA LEU A 132 7.97 10.79 -16.78
C LEU A 132 9.37 11.39 -16.94
N SER A 133 10.29 10.69 -17.62
CA SER A 133 11.64 11.19 -17.83
C SER A 133 11.68 12.41 -18.74
N LYS A 134 10.79 12.51 -19.74
CA LYS A 134 10.65 13.72 -20.56
C LYS A 134 10.18 14.91 -19.73
N LEU A 135 9.26 14.69 -18.78
CA LEU A 135 8.80 15.72 -17.85
C LEU A 135 9.96 16.22 -16.98
N PHE A 136 10.77 15.33 -16.40
CA PHE A 136 11.92 15.72 -15.60
C PHE A 136 12.96 16.52 -16.40
N LYS A 137 13.22 16.12 -17.65
CA LYS A 137 14.11 16.89 -18.53
C LYS A 137 13.55 18.27 -18.87
N ARG A 138 12.24 18.38 -19.09
CA ARG A 138 11.57 19.66 -19.31
C ARG A 138 11.67 20.57 -18.08
N ASP A 139 11.52 19.97 -16.90
CA ASP A 139 11.50 20.69 -15.62
C ASP A 139 12.93 20.92 -15.07
N GLY A 140 13.97 20.43 -15.76
CA GLY A 140 15.38 20.65 -15.44
C GLY A 140 15.89 19.86 -14.23
N VAL A 141 15.24 18.75 -13.88
CA VAL A 141 15.58 17.89 -12.72
C VAL A 141 16.15 16.52 -13.11
N ASP A 142 16.54 16.36 -14.37
CA ASP A 142 17.04 15.09 -14.89
C ASP A 142 18.48 14.78 -14.43
N GLU A 143 19.29 15.81 -14.15
CA GLU A 143 20.63 15.64 -13.61
C GLU A 143 20.62 15.04 -12.20
N GLU A 144 19.72 15.48 -11.31
CA GLU A 144 19.56 14.93 -9.96
C GLU A 144 19.06 13.49 -10.00
N LEU A 145 18.12 13.18 -10.90
CA LEU A 145 17.68 11.81 -11.10
C LEU A 145 18.87 10.92 -11.50
N VAL A 146 19.68 11.36 -12.46
CA VAL A 146 20.83 10.57 -12.93
C VAL A 146 21.90 10.45 -11.83
N HIS A 147 22.16 11.53 -11.09
CA HIS A 147 23.10 11.51 -9.98
C HIS A 147 22.69 10.48 -8.92
N ASN A 148 21.43 10.52 -8.47
CA ASN A 148 20.91 9.60 -7.47
C ASN A 148 20.97 8.13 -7.93
N LEU A 149 20.64 7.89 -9.21
CA LEU A 149 20.75 6.55 -9.81
C LEU A 149 22.20 6.07 -9.87
N GLY A 150 23.12 6.93 -10.35
CA GLY A 150 24.53 6.60 -10.50
C GLY A 150 25.19 6.29 -9.17
N VAL A 151 24.99 7.12 -8.15
CA VAL A 151 25.54 6.91 -6.80
C VAL A 151 25.04 5.59 -6.23
N HIS A 152 23.74 5.29 -6.34
CA HIS A 152 23.18 4.05 -5.79
C HIS A 152 23.65 2.79 -6.53
N ILE A 153 23.76 2.83 -7.87
CA ILE A 153 24.18 1.66 -8.67
C ILE A 153 25.69 1.40 -8.58
N SER A 154 26.50 2.43 -8.29
CA SER A 154 27.96 2.33 -8.25
C SER A 154 28.50 1.27 -7.28
N GLY A 155 27.76 0.95 -6.21
CA GLY A 155 28.12 -0.07 -5.23
C GLY A 155 27.77 -1.51 -5.64
N ALA A 156 27.03 -1.72 -6.73
CA ALA A 156 26.63 -3.04 -7.18
C ALA A 156 27.76 -3.77 -7.93
N VAL A 157 27.68 -5.10 -8.03
CA VAL A 157 28.61 -5.88 -8.86
C VAL A 157 28.44 -5.53 -10.35
N LYS A 158 29.54 -5.58 -11.12
CA LYS A 158 29.56 -5.14 -12.52
C LYS A 158 28.42 -5.71 -13.40
N PRO A 159 28.07 -7.01 -13.35
CA PRO A 159 26.96 -7.54 -14.14
C PRO A 159 25.60 -6.89 -13.84
N VAL A 160 25.37 -6.51 -12.58
CA VAL A 160 24.15 -5.81 -12.17
C VAL A 160 24.15 -4.37 -12.65
N GLN A 161 25.31 -3.69 -12.60
CA GLN A 161 25.44 -2.34 -13.13
C GLN A 161 25.16 -2.32 -14.64
N ASP A 162 25.75 -3.25 -15.39
CA ASP A 162 25.57 -3.35 -16.84
C ASP A 162 24.10 -3.61 -17.20
N LYS A 163 23.42 -4.53 -16.49
CA LYS A 163 22.00 -4.80 -16.72
C LYS A 163 21.10 -3.64 -16.34
N ALA A 164 21.41 -2.94 -15.25
CA ALA A 164 20.68 -1.74 -14.85
C ALA A 164 20.78 -0.65 -15.94
N VAL A 165 21.99 -0.41 -16.45
CA VAL A 165 22.22 0.55 -17.55
C VAL A 165 21.45 0.13 -18.81
N GLU A 166 21.40 -1.16 -19.14
CA GLU A 166 20.61 -1.67 -20.27
C GLU A 166 19.11 -1.35 -20.12
N VAL A 167 18.53 -1.60 -18.94
CA VAL A 167 17.12 -1.29 -18.65
C VAL A 167 16.86 0.22 -18.71
N TRP A 168 17.77 1.05 -18.21
CA TRP A 168 17.65 2.51 -18.29
C TRP A 168 17.84 3.04 -19.72
N ARG A 169 18.67 2.39 -20.53
CA ARG A 169 18.84 2.74 -21.95
C ARG A 169 17.56 2.53 -22.75
N MET A 170 16.80 1.48 -22.45
CA MET A 170 15.49 1.26 -23.06
C MET A 170 14.47 2.34 -22.66
N ARG A 171 14.72 3.10 -21.58
CA ARG A 171 13.86 4.16 -21.04
C ARG A 171 14.24 5.57 -21.49
N ASN A 172 15.52 5.89 -21.68
CA ASN A 172 15.95 7.23 -22.13
C ASN A 172 17.38 7.24 -22.69
N LEU A 173 17.56 7.70 -23.93
CA LEU A 173 18.87 7.87 -24.57
C LEU A 173 19.75 8.96 -23.91
N ALA A 174 19.15 9.96 -23.25
CA ALA A 174 19.89 11.08 -22.66
C ALA A 174 20.60 10.70 -21.33
N ILE A 175 20.03 9.76 -20.57
CA ILE A 175 20.57 9.31 -19.27
C ILE A 175 21.91 8.58 -19.41
N MET A 176 22.15 7.95 -20.57
CA MET A 176 23.38 7.19 -20.86
C MET A 176 24.65 8.07 -20.83
N ASN A 177 24.57 9.30 -21.34
CA ASN A 177 25.73 10.17 -21.36
C ASN A 177 26.14 10.54 -19.94
N ILE A 178 25.17 10.87 -19.09
CA ILE A 178 25.45 11.35 -17.73
C ILE A 178 25.91 10.21 -16.81
N MET A 179 25.32 9.00 -16.86
CA MET A 179 25.77 7.86 -16.03
C MET A 179 27.22 7.43 -16.29
N ARG A 180 27.71 7.56 -17.54
CA ARG A 180 29.11 7.29 -17.89
C ARG A 180 30.08 8.34 -17.35
N PHE A 181 29.62 9.58 -17.16
CA PHE A 181 30.44 10.66 -16.61
C PHE A 181 30.49 10.66 -15.08
N THR A 182 29.40 10.27 -14.40
CA THR A 182 29.27 10.36 -12.95
C THR A 182 29.78 9.13 -12.18
N THR A 183 30.02 8.00 -12.85
CA THR A 183 30.43 6.75 -12.18
C THR A 183 31.79 6.27 -12.70
N PRO A 184 32.90 6.50 -11.98
CA PRO A 184 34.23 6.06 -12.39
C PRO A 184 34.33 4.54 -12.63
N ALA A 185 33.56 3.74 -11.88
CA ALA A 185 33.50 2.27 -12.00
C ALA A 185 32.89 1.76 -13.33
N LEU A 186 32.23 2.64 -14.09
CA LEU A 186 31.61 2.32 -15.38
C LEU A 186 32.45 2.75 -16.59
N ARG A 187 33.60 3.41 -16.40
CA ARG A 187 34.57 3.59 -17.48
C ARG A 187 35.19 2.24 -17.81
N GLY A 188 35.12 1.84 -19.08
CA GLY A 188 35.89 0.70 -19.57
C GLY A 188 37.40 0.95 -19.44
N PRO A 189 38.24 -0.09 -19.53
CA PRO A 189 39.69 0.11 -19.62
C PRO A 189 39.98 0.98 -20.86
N GLY A 190 40.77 2.04 -20.65
CA GLY A 190 41.22 2.94 -21.70
C GLY A 190 42.26 2.31 -22.61
#